data_AF-V5GVE5-F1
#
_entry.id   AF-V5GVE5-F1
#
_cell.length_a   1.000
_cell.length_b   1.000
_cell.length_c   1.000
_cell.angle_alpha   90.00
_cell.angle_beta   90.00
_cell.angle_gamma   90.00
#
_symmetry.space_group_name_H-M   'P 1'
#
loop_
_entity.id
_entity.type
_entity.pdbx_description
1 polymer ?
#
loop_
_entity_poly.entity_id
_entity_poly.type
_entity_poly.pdbx_seq_one_letter_code
_entity_poly.pdbx_strand_id
1 'polypeptide(L)'
;DVLVHPDCTYNTGWRFKKRPLLDYFLESLHGSYEIVIYTAEQGMTVFPLIEAIDPKNIIAYKLVRDATHFSGGHHVKSLNNLNRDLSKVICIDWNPKNVKFNP
;
A
#
# COMPACT_ATOMS: atom_id res chain seq x y z
N ASP A 1 1.55 -5.93 6.21
CA ASP A 1 2.45 -7.07 5.96
C ASP A 1 3.36 -6.98 4.74
N VAL A 2 3.06 -6.18 3.69
CA VAL A 2 4.01 -6.05 2.56
C VAL A 2 5.22 -5.16 2.90
N LEU A 3 4.97 -3.92 3.34
CA LEU A 3 6.01 -2.91 3.61
C LEU A 3 6.20 -2.64 5.11
N VAL A 4 5.11 -2.69 5.87
CA VAL A 4 5.07 -2.45 7.30
C VAL A 4 4.23 -3.54 7.97
N HIS A 5 4.58 -3.88 9.21
CA HIS A 5 3.86 -4.84 10.04
C HIS A 5 3.40 -4.16 11.33
N PRO A 6 2.08 -4.12 11.62
CA PRO A 6 1.57 -3.61 12.88
C PRO A 6 1.87 -4.60 14.00
N ASP A 7 2.32 -4.10 15.14
CA ASP A 7 2.61 -4.87 16.35
C ASP A 7 1.98 -4.14 17.54
N CYS A 8 1.28 -4.86 18.41
CA CYS A 8 0.60 -4.27 19.56
C CYS A 8 0.98 -5.03 20.82
N THR A 9 1.52 -4.32 21.81
CA THR A 9 1.85 -4.89 23.12
C THR A 9 1.25 -4.03 24.23
N TYR A 10 1.01 -4.62 25.41
CA TYR A 10 0.48 -3.89 26.57
C TYR A 10 1.33 -2.68 26.97
N ASN A 11 2.66 -2.77 26.82
CA ASN A 11 3.59 -1.75 27.28
C ASN A 11 3.74 -0.59 26.27
N THR A 12 3.65 -0.88 24.97
CA THR A 12 3.99 0.08 23.90
C THR A 12 2.82 0.52 23.04
N GLY A 13 1.65 -0.13 23.18
CA GLY A 13 0.50 0.06 22.30
C GLY A 13 0.80 -0.34 20.86
N TRP A 14 0.12 0.30 19.90
CA TRP A 14 0.36 0.08 18.48
C TRP A 14 1.70 0.66 18.03
N ARG A 15 2.51 -0.18 17.38
CA ARG A 15 3.76 0.16 16.72
C ARG A 15 3.76 -0.43 15.32
N PHE A 16 4.47 0.21 14.41
CA PHE A 16 4.63 -0.27 13.03
C PHE A 16 6.09 -0.58 12.78
N LYS A 17 6.39 -1.83 12.46
CA LYS A 17 7.73 -2.29 12.10
C LYS A 17 7.91 -2.13 10.60
N LYS A 18 8.93 -1.35 10.20
CA LYS A 18 9.33 -1.17 8.81
C LYS A 18 10.04 -2.43 8.31
N ARG A 19 9.73 -2.88 7.09
CA ARG A 19 10.43 -4.01 6.47
C ARG A 19 11.89 -3.62 6.17
N PRO A 20 12.87 -4.49 6.46
CA PRO A 20 14.27 -4.23 6.10
C PRO A 20 14.43 -3.94 4.61
N LEU A 21 15.34 -3.01 4.28
CA LEU A 21 15.66 -2.58 2.91
C LEU A 21 14.51 -1.89 2.15
N LEU A 22 13.44 -1.48 2.84
CA LEU A 22 12.32 -0.78 2.20
C LEU A 22 12.76 0.52 1.50
N ASP A 23 13.63 1.31 2.13
CA ASP A 23 14.13 2.57 1.54
C ASP A 23 14.88 2.32 0.24
N TYR A 24 15.82 1.37 0.27
CA TYR A 24 16.59 0.98 -0.91
C TYR A 24 15.68 0.46 -2.02
N PHE A 25 14.66 -0.33 -1.68
CA PHE A 25 13.69 -0.83 -2.64
C PHE A 25 12.93 0.32 -3.33
N LEU A 26 12.40 1.27 -2.56
CA LEU A 26 11.69 2.43 -3.11
C LEU A 26 12.60 3.30 -3.98
N GLU A 27 13.83 3.55 -3.53
CA GLU A 27 14.83 4.31 -4.28
C GLU A 27 15.25 3.62 -5.58
N SER A 28 15.34 2.29 -5.58
CA SER A 28 15.70 1.52 -6.78
C SER A 28 14.63 1.56 -7.87
N LEU A 29 13.36 1.76 -7.48
CA LEU A 29 12.22 1.89 -8.39
C LEU A 29 11.96 3.33 -8.83
N HIS A 30 12.47 4.30 -8.07
CA HIS A 30 12.29 5.72 -8.34
C HIS A 30 12.85 6.08 -9.72
N GLY A 31 12.04 6.75 -10.53
CA GLY A 31 12.38 7.14 -11.91
C GLY A 31 12.03 6.12 -12.99
N SER A 32 11.84 4.84 -12.63
CA SER A 32 11.40 3.79 -13.58
C SER A 32 9.93 3.42 -13.40
N TYR A 33 9.40 3.54 -12.18
CA TYR A 33 8.01 3.20 -11.85
C TYR A 33 7.29 4.35 -11.15
N GLU A 34 6.00 4.49 -11.45
CA GLU A 34 5.07 5.28 -10.63
C GLU A 34 4.65 4.42 -9.43
N ILE A 35 5.12 4.78 -8.23
CA ILE A 35 4.86 4.01 -7.02
C ILE A 35 3.56 4.48 -6.38
N VAL A 36 2.61 3.55 -6.22
CA VAL A 36 1.30 3.80 -5.61
C VAL A 36 1.12 2.90 -4.38
N ILE A 37 0.81 3.50 -3.23
CA ILE A 37 0.35 2.73 -2.06
C ILE A 37 -1.14 2.54 -2.19
N TYR A 38 -1.59 1.29 -2.26
CA TYR A 38 -3.00 0.95 -2.31
C TYR A 38 -3.36 0.05 -1.12
N THR A 39 -4.16 0.55 -0.18
CA THR A 39 -4.51 -0.14 1.06
C THR A 39 -6.02 -0.10 1.34
N ALA A 40 -6.51 -1.12 2.05
CA ALA A 40 -7.87 -1.16 2.60
C ALA A 40 -7.97 -0.49 3.98
N GLU A 41 -6.88 0.09 4.47
CA GLU A 41 -6.86 0.84 5.73
C GLU A 41 -7.33 2.29 5.55
N GLN A 42 -7.80 2.91 6.63
CA GLN A 42 -8.31 4.28 6.60
C GLN A 42 -7.17 5.30 6.49
N GLY A 43 -7.41 6.39 5.73
CA GLY A 43 -6.40 7.44 5.52
C GLY A 43 -5.92 8.10 6.80
N MET A 44 -6.80 8.31 7.78
CA MET A 44 -6.47 8.90 9.08
C MET A 44 -5.34 8.16 9.80
N THR A 45 -5.26 6.84 9.66
CA THR A 45 -4.22 6.02 10.29
C THR A 45 -2.97 5.90 9.41
N VAL A 46 -3.17 5.84 8.10
CA VAL A 46 -2.09 5.48 7.16
C VAL A 46 -1.28 6.66 6.68
N PHE A 47 -1.87 7.85 6.51
CA PHE A 47 -1.12 9.00 5.98
C PHE A 47 0.10 9.36 6.84
N PRO A 48 0.00 9.48 8.18
CA PRO A 48 1.18 9.76 9.02
C PRO A 48 2.24 8.65 8.93
N LEU A 49 1.80 7.40 8.77
CA LEU A 49 2.71 6.25 8.64
C LEU A 49 3.47 6.30 7.31
N ILE A 50 2.80 6.63 6.20
CA ILE A 50 3.43 6.76 4.89
C ILE A 50 4.44 7.92 4.90
N GLU A 51 4.07 9.05 5.49
CA GLU A 51 4.96 10.22 5.61
C GLU A 51 6.22 9.90 6.43
N ALA A 52 6.09 9.08 7.48
CA ALA A 52 7.23 8.65 8.28
C ALA A 52 8.16 7.66 7.54
N ILE A 53 7.65 6.85 6.61
CA ILE A 53 8.47 5.88 5.85
C ILE A 53 9.05 6.46 4.56
N ASP A 54 8.43 7.50 3.99
CA ASP A 54 8.82 8.12 2.71
C ASP A 54 9.08 9.63 2.86
N PRO A 55 10.17 10.02 3.55
CA PRO A 55 10.52 11.43 3.72
C PRO A 55 10.96 12.10 2.41
N LYS A 56 11.26 11.32 1.37
CA LYS A 56 11.70 11.80 0.05
C LYS A 56 10.54 12.01 -0.93
N ASN A 57 9.31 11.69 -0.52
CA ASN A 57 8.11 11.74 -1.37
C ASN A 57 8.28 10.96 -2.69
N ILE A 58 8.87 9.77 -2.60
CA ILE A 58 9.04 8.84 -3.73
C ILE A 58 7.69 8.24 -4.15
N ILE A 59 6.75 8.08 -3.22
CA ILE A 59 5.41 7.53 -3.44
C ILE A 59 4.53 8.61 -4.09
N ALA A 60 4.05 8.36 -5.30
CA ALA A 60 3.27 9.31 -6.08
C ALA A 60 1.82 9.44 -5.58
N TYR A 61 1.17 8.32 -5.26
CA TYR A 61 -0.23 8.30 -4.84
C TYR A 61 -0.49 7.37 -3.65
N LYS A 62 -1.43 7.78 -2.79
CA LYS A 62 -1.84 7.07 -1.57
C LYS A 62 -3.34 6.75 -1.67
N LEU A 63 -3.67 5.59 -2.22
CA LEU A 63 -5.04 5.08 -2.33
C LEU A 63 -5.40 4.30 -1.06
N VAL A 64 -6.41 4.78 -0.34
CA VAL A 64 -6.85 4.23 0.96
C VAL A 64 -8.18 3.51 0.81
N ARG A 65 -8.78 3.07 1.94
CA ARG A 65 -10.04 2.31 1.96
C ARG A 65 -11.12 2.85 1.01
N ASP A 66 -11.30 4.16 0.96
CA ASP A 66 -12.35 4.80 0.15
C ASP A 66 -12.16 4.61 -1.36
N ALA A 67 -10.94 4.30 -1.81
CA ALA A 67 -10.63 3.98 -3.20
C ALA A 67 -10.85 2.50 -3.55
N THR A 68 -11.08 1.64 -2.55
CA THR A 68 -11.32 0.19 -2.77
C THR A 68 -12.79 -0.09 -3.08
N HIS A 69 -13.04 -1.19 -3.78
CA HIS A 69 -14.38 -1.68 -4.05
C HIS A 69 -14.81 -2.69 -2.98
N PHE A 70 -15.85 -2.37 -2.21
CA PHE A 70 -16.39 -3.30 -1.22
C PHE A 70 -17.31 -4.33 -1.88
N SER A 71 -16.91 -5.61 -1.87
CA SER A 71 -17.65 -6.69 -2.50
C SER A 71 -17.65 -7.93 -1.61
N GLY A 72 -18.84 -8.43 -1.26
CA GLY A 72 -18.98 -9.67 -0.50
C GLY A 72 -18.31 -9.63 0.88
N GLY A 73 -18.35 -8.49 1.56
CA GLY A 73 -17.74 -8.32 2.89
C GLY A 73 -16.23 -8.06 2.87
N HIS A 74 -15.61 -7.93 1.69
CA HIS A 74 -14.17 -7.73 1.54
C HIS A 74 -13.87 -6.49 0.70
N HIS A 75 -12.83 -5.75 1.08
CA HIS A 75 -12.32 -4.64 0.28
C HIS A 75 -11.39 -5.17 -0.82
N VAL A 76 -11.79 -4.99 -2.08
CA VAL A 76 -11.05 -5.41 -3.26
C VAL A 76 -10.43 -4.20 -3.93
N LYS A 77 -9.14 -4.31 -4.27
CA LYS A 77 -8.35 -3.34 -5.01
C LYS A 77 -8.54 -3.57 -6.50
N SER A 78 -9.49 -2.84 -7.08
CA SER A 78 -9.73 -2.88 -8.53
C SER A 78 -8.66 -2.07 -9.25
N LEU A 79 -7.83 -2.71 -10.08
CA LEU A 79 -6.80 -2.02 -10.87
C LEU A 79 -7.38 -1.30 -12.10
N ASN A 80 -8.56 -1.74 -12.54
CA ASN A 80 -9.28 -1.14 -13.68
C ASN A 80 -9.62 0.34 -13.44
N ASN A 81 -9.71 0.76 -12.17
CA ASN A 81 -10.04 2.14 -11.79
C ASN A 81 -8.81 3.06 -11.66
N LEU A 82 -7.61 2.55 -11.92
CA LEU A 82 -6.38 3.34 -11.82
C LEU A 82 -6.17 4.29 -13.00
N ASN A 83 -6.99 4.18 -14.06
CA ASN A 83 -6.80 4.91 -15.30
C ASN A 83 -5.35 4.74 -15.84
N ARG A 84 -4.89 3.50 -15.86
CA ARG A 84 -3.59 3.06 -16.37
C ARG A 84 -3.79 1.84 -17.26
N ASP A 85 -2.93 1.69 -18.24
CA ASP A 85 -2.86 0.48 -19.06
C ASP A 85 -2.40 -0.70 -18.21
N LEU A 86 -3.27 -1.70 -18.01
CA LEU A 86 -3.00 -2.85 -17.15
C LEU A 86 -1.80 -3.69 -17.61
N SER A 87 -1.42 -3.63 -18.90
CA SER A 87 -0.21 -4.29 -19.39
C SER A 87 1.09 -3.69 -18.80
N LYS A 88 1.00 -2.50 -18.19
CA LYS A 88 2.10 -1.76 -17.58
C LYS A 88 1.91 -1.57 -16.06
N VAL A 89 0.95 -2.26 -15.46
CA VAL A 89 0.66 -2.18 -14.03
C VAL A 89 1.11 -3.46 -13.36
N ILE A 90 1.94 -3.33 -12.32
CA ILE A 90 2.33 -4.44 -11.45
C ILE A 90 1.73 -4.19 -10.07
N CYS A 91 0.93 -5.13 -9.58
CA CYS A 91 0.37 -5.09 -8.24
C CYS A 91 1.07 -6.10 -7.34
N ILE A 92 1.52 -5.65 -6.16
CA ILE A 92 2.15 -6.50 -5.16
C ILE A 92 1.26 -6.47 -3.92
N ASP A 93 0.63 -7.60 -3.62
CA ASP A 93 -0.19 -7.79 -2.41
C ASP A 93 0.14 -9.13 -1.76
N TRP A 94 -0.01 -9.20 -0.44
CA TRP A 94 0.20 -10.42 0.32
C TRP A 94 -1.05 -11.32 0.32
N ASN A 95 -2.24 -10.75 0.12
CA ASN A 95 -3.51 -11.47 0.14
C ASN A 95 -4.14 -11.50 -1.26
N PRO A 96 -4.26 -12.67 -1.91
CA PRO A 96 -4.83 -12.78 -3.25
C PRO A 96 -6.29 -12.31 -3.33
N LYS A 97 -7.04 -12.32 -2.21
CA LYS A 97 -8.42 -11.80 -2.18
C LYS A 97 -8.48 -10.29 -2.42
N ASN A 98 -7.42 -9.55 -2.11
CA ASN A 98 -7.37 -8.10 -2.33
C ASN A 98 -7.35 -7.76 -3.81
N VAL A 99 -6.79 -8.62 -4.66
CA VAL A 99 -6.64 -8.39 -6.11
C VAL A 99 -7.56 -9.31 -6.93
N LYS A 100 -8.66 -9.77 -6.35
CA LYS A 100 -9.57 -10.77 -6.97
C LYS A 100 -10.02 -10.42 -8.40
N PHE A 101 -10.15 -9.13 -8.74
CA PHE A 101 -10.57 -8.71 -10.08
C PHE A 101 -9.44 -8.69 -11.11
N ASN A 102 -8.19 -8.75 -10.66
CA ASN A 102 -6.98 -8.69 -11.46
C ASN A 102 -5.92 -9.63 -10.84
N PRO A 103 -6.13 -10.97 -10.91
CA PRO A 103 -5.25 -11.94 -10.28
C PRO A 103 -3.86 -12.02 -10.92
#